data_AF-A0A2V8W2Y8-F1
#
_entry.id   AF-A0A2V8W2Y8-F1
#
_cell.length_a   1.000
_cell.length_b   1.000
_cell.length_c   1.000
_cell.angle_alpha   90.00
_cell.angle_beta   90.00
_cell.angle_gamma   90.00
#
_symmetry.space_group_name_H-M   'P 1'
#
loop_
_entity.id
_entity.type
_entity.pdbx_description
1 polymer ?
#
loop_
_entity_poly.entity_id
_entity_poly.type
_entity_poly.pdbx_seq_one_letter_code
_entity_poly.pdbx_strand_id
1 'polypeptide(L)'
;MNLPPDSSVRNSEALALVRVGVGILFLIFAQYKVFGTAFTLRGGFQFWINKFLEGGTYPFMAPILRGFVLPHATGIAFLVAYGELAIGIALVLGILVRSASFCGLVFMLTLLFSSDYPGAGAAFWQYFGASLSHSVFALCFAAFLIGRADTVWSVKALRKNREDAYRSENQ
;
A
#
# COMPACT_ATOMS: atom_id res chain seq x y z
N MET A 1 34.27 -2.40 23.31
CA MET A 1 34.29 -1.93 21.90
C MET A 1 33.06 -2.51 21.24
N ASN A 2 31.99 -1.71 21.08
CA ASN A 2 30.73 -2.17 20.50
C ASN A 2 30.96 -2.34 19.00
N LEU A 3 31.01 -3.59 18.53
CA LEU A 3 31.01 -3.88 17.10
C LEU A 3 29.77 -3.19 16.49
N PRO A 4 29.89 -2.49 15.34
CA PRO A 4 28.73 -1.96 14.66
C PRO A 4 27.75 -3.13 14.42
N PRO A 5 26.44 -2.95 14.65
CA PRO A 5 25.47 -4.00 14.41
C PRO A 5 25.67 -4.51 12.98
N ASP A 6 25.69 -5.84 12.85
CA ASP A 6 25.92 -6.52 11.58
C ASP A 6 25.03 -5.88 10.50
N SER A 7 25.60 -5.62 9.32
CA SER A 7 24.94 -4.83 8.27
C SER A 7 23.58 -5.40 7.86
N SER A 8 23.41 -6.72 8.02
CA SER A 8 22.17 -7.47 7.87
C SER A 8 21.06 -7.02 8.83
N VAL A 9 21.39 -6.71 10.09
CA VAL A 9 20.46 -6.27 11.13
C VAL A 9 20.00 -4.84 10.86
N ARG A 10 20.94 -3.93 10.56
CA ARG A 10 20.63 -2.52 10.23
C ARG A 10 19.72 -2.42 9.01
N ASN A 11 19.96 -3.23 7.98
CA ASN A 11 19.12 -3.26 6.78
C ASN A 11 17.70 -3.77 7.10
N SER A 12 17.58 -4.73 8.01
CA SER A 12 16.28 -5.26 8.44
C SER A 12 15.49 -4.22 9.25
N GLU A 13 16.15 -3.48 10.14
CA GLU A 13 15.55 -2.36 10.88
C GLU A 13 15.11 -1.22 9.96
N ALA A 14 15.95 -0.83 8.99
CA ALA A 14 15.60 0.17 8.00
C ALA A 14 14.36 -0.23 7.18
N LEU A 15 14.30 -1.49 6.74
CA LEU A 15 13.13 -2.01 6.02
C LEU A 15 11.87 -2.01 6.90
N ALA A 16 12.01 -2.33 8.19
CA ALA A 16 10.93 -2.28 9.15
C ALA A 16 10.44 -0.84 9.43
N LEU A 17 11.34 0.14 9.50
CA LEU A 17 10.99 1.57 9.60
C LEU A 17 10.18 2.03 8.39
N VAL A 18 10.66 1.72 7.17
CA VAL A 18 9.97 2.11 5.94
C VAL A 18 8.60 1.42 5.85
N ARG A 19 8.50 0.14 6.25
CA ARG A 19 7.22 -0.58 6.37
C ARG A 19 6.23 0.14 7.27
N VAL A 20 6.65 0.51 8.49
CA VAL A 20 5.77 1.20 9.45
C VAL A 20 5.39 2.59 8.93
N GLY A 21 6.33 3.34 8.35
CA GLY A 21 6.07 4.64 7.75
C GLY A 21 5.03 4.58 6.62
N VAL A 22 5.18 3.64 5.69
CA VAL A 22 4.19 3.40 4.62
C VAL A 22 2.84 2.97 5.21
N GLY A 23 2.85 2.10 6.22
CA GLY A 23 1.63 1.69 6.92
C GLY A 23 0.88 2.88 7.55
N ILE A 24 1.59 3.80 8.21
CA ILE A 24 1.00 5.01 8.81
C ILE A 24 0.38 5.90 7.73
N LEU A 25 1.05 6.11 6.60
CA LEU A 25 0.50 6.90 5.49
C LEU A 25 -0.83 6.30 4.99
N PHE A 26 -0.88 4.98 4.84
CA PHE A 26 -2.11 4.27 4.46
C PHE A 26 -3.21 4.41 5.52
N LEU A 27 -2.88 4.39 6.81
CA LEU A 27 -3.86 4.64 7.87
C LEU A 27 -4.44 6.07 7.79
N ILE A 28 -3.62 7.07 7.47
CA ILE A 28 -4.07 8.46 7.31
C ILE A 28 -5.04 8.58 6.11
N PHE A 29 -4.68 7.98 4.97
CA PHE A 29 -5.55 7.96 3.79
C PHE A 29 -6.86 7.22 4.04
N ALA A 30 -6.77 6.06 4.70
CA ALA A 30 -7.93 5.27 5.06
C ALA A 30 -8.83 6.01 6.05
N GLN A 31 -8.28 6.67 7.06
CA GLN A 31 -9.06 7.46 8.03
C GLN A 31 -9.91 8.51 7.31
N TYR A 32 -9.31 9.29 6.40
CA TYR A 32 -10.05 10.28 5.64
C TYR A 32 -11.21 9.68 4.83
N LYS A 33 -11.02 8.49 4.24
CA LYS A 33 -12.03 7.82 3.39
C LYS A 33 -13.09 7.03 4.16
N VAL A 34 -12.72 6.41 5.28
CA VAL A 34 -13.61 5.57 6.10
C VAL A 34 -14.50 6.44 6.98
N PHE A 35 -13.94 7.47 7.61
CA PHE A 35 -14.71 8.39 8.47
C PHE A 35 -15.36 9.52 7.67
N GLY A 36 -14.82 9.86 6.49
CA GLY A 36 -15.44 10.79 5.56
C GLY A 36 -16.53 10.13 4.73
N THR A 37 -17.79 10.25 5.13
CA THR A 37 -18.96 9.74 4.36
C THR A 37 -19.06 10.32 2.94
N ALA A 38 -18.31 11.39 2.64
CA ALA A 38 -18.26 12.02 1.33
C ALA A 38 -17.69 11.07 0.24
N PHE A 39 -16.70 10.25 0.58
CA PHE A 39 -16.06 9.35 -0.38
C PHE A 39 -16.94 8.15 -0.73
N THR A 40 -17.64 7.58 0.26
CA THR A 40 -18.41 6.33 0.13
C THR A 40 -19.89 6.54 -0.20
N LEU A 41 -20.56 7.52 0.41
CA LEU A 41 -22.02 7.65 0.35
C LEU A 41 -22.51 8.85 -0.49
N ARG A 42 -21.67 9.85 -0.76
CA ARG A 42 -22.07 11.07 -1.50
C ARG A 42 -21.51 11.14 -2.93
N GLY A 43 -21.17 10.00 -3.53
CA GLY A 43 -20.68 9.95 -4.92
C GLY A 43 -19.24 10.46 -5.10
N GLY A 44 -18.47 10.71 -4.03
CA GLY A 44 -17.09 11.15 -4.12
C GLY A 44 -16.20 10.19 -4.92
N PHE A 45 -16.40 8.88 -4.76
CA PHE A 45 -15.71 7.88 -5.58
C PHE A 45 -16.06 7.99 -7.07
N GLN A 46 -17.34 8.18 -7.42
CA GLN A 46 -17.76 8.38 -8.81
C GLN A 46 -17.16 9.65 -9.41
N PHE A 47 -17.05 10.73 -8.62
CA PHE A 47 -16.38 11.95 -9.05
C PHE A 47 -14.91 11.69 -9.41
N TRP A 48 -14.16 10.97 -8.57
CA TRP A 48 -12.77 10.61 -8.86
C TRP A 48 -12.64 9.72 -10.10
N ILE A 49 -13.52 8.72 -10.27
CA ILE A 49 -13.51 7.86 -11.44
C ILE A 49 -13.81 8.65 -12.73
N ASN A 50 -14.78 9.57 -12.71
CA ASN A 50 -15.04 10.44 -13.86
C ASN A 50 -13.85 11.35 -14.16
N LYS A 51 -13.22 11.93 -13.12
CA LYS A 51 -12.01 12.74 -13.28
C LYS A 51 -10.85 11.95 -13.89
N PHE A 52 -10.69 10.68 -13.53
CA PHE A 52 -9.71 9.80 -14.16
C PHE A 52 -10.04 9.60 -15.66
N LEU A 53 -11.31 9.35 -15.98
CA LEU A 53 -11.78 9.17 -17.35
C LEU A 53 -11.67 10.42 -18.23
N GLU A 54 -11.56 11.62 -17.65
CA GLU A 54 -11.41 12.89 -18.38
C GLU A 54 -10.02 13.09 -19.00
N GLY A 55 -9.00 12.35 -18.57
CA GLY A 55 -7.68 12.48 -19.20
C GLY A 55 -6.52 11.70 -18.58
N GLY A 56 -6.73 11.02 -17.44
CA GLY A 56 -5.70 10.27 -16.74
C GLY A 56 -5.77 8.74 -16.93
N THR A 57 -6.85 8.21 -17.51
CA THR A 57 -7.04 6.76 -17.64
C THR A 57 -6.40 6.20 -18.90
N TYR A 58 -5.68 5.08 -18.75
CA TYR A 58 -5.17 4.34 -19.90
C TYR A 58 -6.33 3.78 -20.76
N PRO A 59 -6.20 3.74 -22.09
CA PRO A 59 -7.28 3.33 -22.99
C PRO A 59 -7.88 1.95 -22.68
N PHE A 60 -7.07 1.01 -22.18
CA PHE A 60 -7.52 -0.34 -21.82
C PHE A 60 -8.27 -0.40 -20.47
N MET A 61 -8.01 0.55 -19.56
CA MET A 61 -8.69 0.65 -18.27
C MET A 61 -10.02 1.40 -18.36
N ALA A 62 -10.15 2.33 -19.31
CA ALA A 62 -11.38 3.10 -19.51
C ALA A 62 -12.67 2.25 -19.60
N PRO A 63 -12.74 1.14 -20.36
CA PRO A 63 -13.94 0.29 -20.40
C PRO A 63 -14.21 -0.43 -19.07
N ILE A 64 -13.17 -0.79 -18.30
CA ILE A 64 -13.32 -1.44 -16.99
C ILE A 64 -13.89 -0.44 -15.98
N LEU A 65 -13.35 0.78 -15.96
CA LEU A 65 -13.84 1.84 -15.06
C LEU A 65 -15.31 2.18 -15.37
N ARG A 66 -15.67 2.31 -16.66
CA ARG A 66 -17.05 2.64 -17.05
C ARG A 66 -18.03 1.49 -16.89
N GLY A 67 -17.63 0.27 -17.28
CA GLY A 67 -18.53 -0.88 -17.35
C GLY A 67 -18.66 -1.67 -16.05
N PHE A 68 -17.62 -1.67 -15.20
CA PHE A 68 -17.61 -2.47 -13.96
C PHE A 68 -17.56 -1.62 -12.70
N VAL A 69 -16.69 -0.60 -12.68
CA VAL A 69 -16.45 0.22 -11.47
C VAL A 69 -17.57 1.23 -11.21
N LEU A 70 -18.03 1.98 -12.23
CA LEU A 70 -19.10 2.97 -12.05
C LEU A 70 -20.45 2.36 -11.58
N PRO A 71 -20.93 1.23 -12.13
CA PRO A 71 -22.17 0.60 -11.66
C PRO A 71 -22.11 0.11 -10.22
N HIS A 72 -20.92 -0.31 -9.75
CA HIS A 72 -20.69 -0.80 -8.39
C HIS A 72 -19.92 0.21 -7.53
N ALA A 73 -20.00 1.49 -7.86
CA ALA A 73 -19.13 2.53 -7.32
C ALA A 73 -19.14 2.58 -5.78
N THR A 74 -20.30 2.46 -5.14
CA THR A 74 -20.41 2.47 -3.68
C THR A 74 -19.73 1.24 -3.05
N GLY A 75 -19.95 0.05 -3.59
CA GLY A 75 -19.33 -1.18 -3.08
C GLY A 75 -17.82 -1.17 -3.25
N ILE A 76 -17.34 -0.73 -4.41
CA ILE A 76 -15.91 -0.59 -4.69
C ILE A 76 -15.29 0.52 -3.82
N ALA A 77 -15.99 1.63 -3.58
CA ALA A 77 -15.53 2.69 -2.69
C ALA A 77 -15.29 2.18 -1.27
N PHE A 78 -16.21 1.36 -0.74
CA PHE A 78 -16.01 0.71 0.56
C PHE A 78 -14.86 -0.29 0.53
N LEU A 79 -14.78 -1.13 -0.51
CA LEU A 79 -13.68 -2.09 -0.66
C LEU A 79 -12.32 -1.39 -0.68
N VAL A 80 -12.20 -0.27 -1.39
CA VAL A 80 -10.98 0.55 -1.45
C VAL A 80 -10.68 1.16 -0.09
N ALA A 81 -11.65 1.81 0.55
CA ALA A 81 -11.45 2.48 1.84
C ALA A 81 -11.05 1.50 2.96
N TYR A 82 -11.75 0.37 3.07
CA TYR A 82 -11.42 -0.67 4.04
C TYR A 82 -10.17 -1.47 3.65
N GLY A 83 -9.89 -1.62 2.35
CA GLY A 83 -8.67 -2.24 1.86
C GLY A 83 -7.43 -1.44 2.24
N GLU A 84 -7.45 -0.12 2.04
CA GLU A 84 -6.38 0.77 2.48
C GLU A 84 -6.19 0.72 4.01
N LEU A 85 -7.29 0.68 4.76
CA LEU A 85 -7.25 0.55 6.22
C LEU A 85 -6.59 -0.76 6.64
N ALA A 86 -7.04 -1.88 6.06
CA ALA A 86 -6.53 -3.21 6.38
C ALA A 86 -5.03 -3.35 6.03
N ILE A 87 -4.60 -2.81 4.89
CA ILE A 87 -3.19 -2.78 4.49
C ILE A 87 -2.38 -1.94 5.47
N GLY A 88 -2.87 -0.74 5.83
CA GLY A 88 -2.20 0.13 6.81
C GLY A 88 -2.01 -0.57 8.16
N ILE A 89 -3.07 -1.18 8.70
CA ILE A 89 -3.02 -1.92 9.98
C ILE A 89 -2.04 -3.10 9.88
N ALA A 90 -2.12 -3.89 8.82
CA ALA A 90 -1.25 -5.04 8.60
C ALA A 90 0.23 -4.63 8.51
N LEU A 91 0.51 -3.54 7.79
CA LEU A 91 1.86 -3.00 7.67
C LEU A 91 2.37 -2.35 8.94
N VAL A 92 1.55 -1.74 9.79
CA VAL A 92 2.02 -1.18 11.07
C VAL A 92 2.27 -2.30 12.07
N LEU A 93 1.30 -3.20 12.27
CA LEU A 93 1.41 -4.30 13.23
C LEU A 93 2.39 -5.40 12.78
N GLY A 94 2.73 -5.44 11.50
CA GLY A 94 3.62 -6.46 10.95
C GLY A 94 2.96 -7.83 10.87
N ILE A 95 1.64 -7.87 10.77
CA ILE A 95 0.85 -9.10 10.65
C ILE A 95 0.45 -9.24 9.18
N LEU A 96 0.66 -10.42 8.59
CA LEU A 96 0.32 -10.68 7.17
C LEU A 96 0.99 -9.72 6.18
N VAL A 97 2.18 -9.18 6.52
CA VAL A 97 2.91 -8.19 5.70
C VAL A 97 2.99 -8.61 4.23
N ARG A 98 3.34 -9.86 3.93
CA ARG A 98 3.40 -10.35 2.53
C ARG A 98 2.07 -10.24 1.79
N SER A 99 0.97 -10.68 2.41
CA SER A 99 -0.36 -10.60 1.80
C SER A 99 -0.81 -9.15 1.64
N ALA A 100 -0.59 -8.32 2.66
CA ALA A 100 -0.89 -6.88 2.61
C ALA A 100 -0.05 -6.16 1.55
N SER A 101 1.22 -6.51 1.40
CA SER A 101 2.12 -5.97 0.38
C SER A 101 1.73 -6.42 -1.03
N PHE A 102 1.32 -7.67 -1.22
CA PHE A 102 0.80 -8.13 -2.51
C PHE A 102 -0.48 -7.39 -2.89
N CYS A 103 -1.46 -7.30 -1.97
CA CYS A 103 -2.70 -6.56 -2.22
C CYS A 103 -2.43 -5.06 -2.46
N GLY A 104 -1.54 -4.45 -1.67
CA GLY A 104 -1.14 -3.05 -1.83
C GLY A 104 -0.43 -2.79 -3.16
N LEU A 105 0.42 -3.71 -3.62
CA LEU A 105 1.06 -3.63 -4.94
C LEU A 105 0.03 -3.66 -6.06
N VAL A 106 -0.88 -4.64 -6.05
CA VAL A 106 -1.96 -4.75 -7.05
C VAL A 106 -2.85 -3.50 -7.03
N PHE A 107 -3.16 -2.99 -5.84
CA PHE A 107 -3.97 -1.78 -5.68
C PHE A 107 -3.27 -0.54 -6.25
N MET A 108 -1.98 -0.32 -5.94
CA MET A 108 -1.21 0.81 -6.49
C MET A 108 -1.06 0.71 -8.01
N LEU A 109 -0.83 -0.49 -8.56
CA LEU A 109 -0.77 -0.69 -10.02
C LEU A 109 -2.12 -0.40 -10.69
N THR A 110 -3.22 -0.81 -10.07
CA THR A 110 -4.56 -0.52 -10.57
C THR A 110 -4.83 0.98 -10.62
N LEU A 111 -4.44 1.72 -9.58
CA LEU A 111 -4.54 3.18 -9.56
C LEU A 111 -3.65 3.83 -10.61
N LEU A 112 -2.40 3.36 -10.76
CA LEU A 112 -1.46 3.85 -11.75
C LEU A 112 -2.03 3.77 -13.18
N PHE A 113 -2.62 2.63 -13.55
CA PHE A 113 -3.27 2.47 -14.85
C PHE A 113 -4.61 3.22 -14.97
N SER A 114 -5.22 3.59 -13.84
CA SER A 114 -6.48 4.31 -13.82
C SER A 114 -6.30 5.82 -13.91
N SER A 115 -5.24 6.41 -13.34
CA SER A 115 -5.11 7.87 -13.18
C SER A 115 -3.88 8.52 -13.82
N ASP A 116 -2.82 7.77 -14.12
CA ASP A 116 -1.50 8.37 -14.40
C ASP A 116 -1.07 8.23 -15.87
N TYR A 117 -2.01 8.37 -16.81
CA TYR A 117 -1.70 8.40 -18.23
C TYR A 117 -1.35 9.84 -18.69
N PRO A 118 -0.09 10.14 -19.02
CA PRO A 118 0.32 11.47 -19.48
C PRO A 118 -0.01 11.74 -20.96
N GLY A 119 -0.49 10.74 -21.72
CA GLY A 119 -0.87 10.85 -23.14
C GLY A 119 0.09 10.13 -24.10
N ALA A 120 -0.42 9.75 -25.27
CA ALA A 120 0.27 8.86 -26.24
C ALA A 120 1.58 9.44 -26.80
N GLY A 121 1.75 10.76 -26.77
CA GLY A 121 2.95 11.47 -27.24
C GLY A 121 3.86 11.98 -26.14
N ALA A 122 3.59 11.66 -24.87
CA ALA A 122 4.38 12.12 -23.74
C ALA A 122 5.78 11.48 -23.73
N ALA A 123 6.78 12.21 -23.26
CA ALA A 123 8.12 11.67 -23.08
C ALA A 123 8.12 10.56 -22.01
N PHE A 124 8.98 9.55 -22.14
CA PHE A 124 9.04 8.42 -21.21
C PHE A 124 9.11 8.84 -19.73
N TRP A 125 9.90 9.85 -19.40
CA TRP A 125 10.02 10.38 -18.03
C TRP A 125 8.71 10.97 -17.48
N GLN A 126 7.81 11.47 -18.32
CA GLN A 126 6.52 12.00 -17.89
C GLN A 126 5.57 10.90 -17.40
N TYR A 127 5.74 9.66 -17.87
CA TYR A 127 5.01 8.51 -17.33
C TYR A 127 5.43 8.21 -15.89
N PHE A 128 6.73 8.29 -15.60
CA PHE A 128 7.25 8.16 -14.25
C PHE A 128 6.87 9.35 -13.35
N GLY A 129 6.91 10.57 -13.90
CA GLY A 129 6.53 11.78 -13.17
C GLY A 129 5.04 11.82 -12.82
N ALA A 130 4.16 11.45 -13.75
CA ALA A 130 2.73 11.40 -13.54
C ALA A 130 2.33 10.33 -12.51
N SER A 131 3.04 9.19 -12.50
CA SER A 131 2.75 8.07 -11.61
C SER A 131 3.61 8.02 -10.35
N LEU A 132 4.33 9.10 -10.01
CA LEU A 132 5.33 9.08 -8.94
C LEU A 132 4.72 8.70 -7.58
N SER A 133 3.51 9.19 -7.29
CA SER A 133 2.79 8.88 -6.05
C SER A 133 2.49 7.39 -5.93
N HIS A 134 2.07 6.73 -7.00
CA HIS A 134 1.68 5.32 -6.95
C HIS A 134 2.86 4.37 -7.16
N SER A 135 3.80 4.72 -8.03
CA SER A 135 5.00 3.91 -8.34
C SER A 135 5.95 3.80 -7.15
N VAL A 136 6.13 4.88 -6.36
CA VAL A 136 6.96 4.84 -5.14
C VAL A 136 6.37 3.86 -4.12
N PHE A 137 5.06 3.93 -3.87
CA PHE A 137 4.42 2.96 -2.97
C PHE A 137 4.45 1.55 -3.53
N ALA A 138 4.24 1.35 -4.84
CA ALA A 138 4.36 0.06 -5.49
C ALA A 138 5.76 -0.55 -5.30
N LEU A 139 6.82 0.25 -5.46
CA LEU A 139 8.20 -0.17 -5.21
C LEU A 139 8.44 -0.51 -3.74
N CYS A 140 7.91 0.27 -2.80
CA CYS A 140 7.96 -0.07 -1.37
C CYS A 140 7.27 -1.40 -1.08
N PHE A 141 6.08 -1.63 -1.64
CA PHE A 141 5.36 -2.91 -1.49
C PHE A 141 6.12 -4.08 -2.10
N ALA A 142 6.73 -3.90 -3.27
CA ALA A 142 7.60 -4.91 -3.88
C ALA A 142 8.82 -5.19 -2.99
N ALA A 143 9.43 -4.16 -2.41
CA ALA A 143 10.54 -4.30 -1.47
C ALA A 143 10.11 -5.03 -0.18
N PHE A 144 8.89 -4.83 0.31
CA PHE A 144 8.36 -5.59 1.47
C PHE A 144 7.96 -7.03 1.12
N LEU A 145 7.64 -7.31 -0.14
CA LEU A 145 7.31 -8.65 -0.61
C LEU A 145 8.56 -9.50 -0.79
N ILE A 146 9.61 -8.90 -1.38
CA ILE A 146 10.90 -9.53 -1.66
C ILE A 146 11.77 -9.55 -0.40
N GLY A 147 11.87 -8.41 0.28
CA GLY A 147 12.57 -8.28 1.55
C GLY A 147 11.76 -8.93 2.65
N ARG A 148 12.42 -9.64 3.57
CA ARG A 148 11.78 -10.23 4.74
C ARG A 148 11.44 -9.14 5.77
N ALA A 149 10.57 -8.19 5.41
CA ALA A 149 10.19 -7.03 6.23
C ALA A 149 9.45 -7.41 7.53
N ASP A 150 9.16 -8.70 7.73
CA ASP A 150 8.56 -9.28 8.93
C ASP A 150 9.59 -9.82 9.96
N THR A 151 10.89 -9.75 9.67
CA THR A 151 11.93 -10.31 10.56
C THR A 151 12.14 -9.50 11.84
N VAL A 152 11.88 -8.19 11.82
CA VAL A 152 12.11 -7.27 12.95
C VAL A 152 10.88 -6.36 13.15
N TRP A 153 10.52 -6.11 14.41
CA TRP A 153 9.34 -5.32 14.82
C TRP A 153 8.00 -5.78 14.22
N SER A 154 7.85 -7.10 14.05
CA SER A 154 6.56 -7.76 13.81
C SER A 154 6.07 -8.40 15.12
N VAL A 155 4.75 -8.50 15.30
CA VAL A 155 4.14 -9.29 16.39
C VAL A 155 4.66 -10.74 16.41
N LYS A 156 4.96 -11.33 15.24
CA LYS A 156 5.56 -12.67 15.17
C LYS A 156 6.98 -12.71 15.75
N ALA A 157 7.79 -11.69 15.47
CA ALA A 157 9.15 -11.57 16.00
C ALA A 157 9.14 -11.35 17.53
N LEU A 158 8.22 -10.52 18.03
CA LEU A 158 8.02 -10.29 19.47
C LEU A 158 7.61 -11.57 20.21
N ARG A 159 6.69 -12.35 19.64
CA ARG A 159 6.26 -13.62 20.23
C ARG A 159 7.40 -14.63 20.30
N LYS A 160 8.16 -14.78 19.21
CA LYS A 160 9.31 -15.70 19.16
C LYS A 160 10.38 -15.33 20.20
N ASN A 161 10.78 -14.06 20.27
CA ASN A 161 11.78 -13.60 21.23
C ASN A 161 11.35 -13.85 22.69
N ARG A 162 10.04 -13.72 22.98
CA ARG A 162 9.49 -13.99 24.31
C ARG A 162 9.49 -15.49 24.65
N GLU A 163 9.18 -16.35 23.68
CA GLU A 163 9.22 -17.81 23.83
C GLU A 163 10.66 -18.32 24.02
N ASP A 164 11.64 -17.73 23.31
CA ASP A 164 13.06 -18.07 23.43
C ASP A 164 13.63 -17.66 24.80
N ALA A 165 13.31 -16.45 25.29
CA ALA A 165 13.73 -15.96 26.61
C ALA A 165 13.20 -16.83 27.77
N TYR A 166 11.93 -17.24 27.69
CA TYR A 166 11.32 -18.12 28.70
C TYR A 166 11.97 -19.52 28.72
N ARG A 167 12.50 -19.98 27.57
CA ARG A 167 13.17 -21.27 27.46
C ARG A 167 14.58 -21.24 28.04
N SER A 168 15.32 -20.13 27.87
CA SER A 168 16.64 -19.94 28.47
C SER A 168 16.62 -19.73 29.98
N GLU A 169 15.52 -19.22 30.55
CA GLU A 169 15.38 -19.02 31.99
C GLU A 169 15.04 -20.31 32.75
N ASN A 170 14.54 -21.33 32.04
CA ASN A 170 14.10 -22.62 32.57
C ASN A 170 15.05 -23.79 32.22
N GLN A 171 16.25 -23.51 31.72
CA GLN A 171 17.34 -24.48 31.50
C GLN A 171 18.51 -24.14 32.43
#